data_AF-A0A068R7X5-F1
#
_entry.id   AF-A0A068R7X5-F1
#
_cell.length_a   1.000
_cell.length_b   1.000
_cell.length_c   1.000
_cell.angle_alpha   90.00
_cell.angle_beta   90.00
_cell.angle_gamma   90.00
#
_symmetry.space_group_name_H-M   'P 1'
#
loop_
_entity.id
_entity.type
_entity.pdbx_description
1 polymer ?
#
loop_
_entity_poly.entity_id
_entity_poly.type
_entity_poly.pdbx_seq_one_letter_code
_entity_poly.pdbx_strand_id
1 'polypeptide(L)' 'MRNVGSSVCVAVISELNDGSVNVMTCSCENYCGVSAVGSMDGEYVRK' A
#
# COMPACT_ATOMS: atom_id res chain seq x y z
N MET A 1 -0.20 0.48 29.28
CA MET A 1 0.20 0.44 27.85
C MET A 1 -0.05 1.81 27.22
N ARG A 2 0.94 2.43 26.58
CA ARG A 2 0.74 3.66 25.78
C ARG A 2 0.21 3.24 24.40
N ASN A 3 -1.06 3.51 24.13
CA ASN A 3 -1.57 3.53 22.76
C ASN A 3 -1.13 4.86 22.14
N VAL A 4 0.06 4.91 21.55
CA VAL A 4 0.35 5.92 20.54
C VAL A 4 -0.64 5.61 19.44
N GLY A 5 -1.64 6.47 19.21
CA GLY A 5 -2.63 6.29 18.15
C GLY A 5 -1.88 6.02 16.85
N SER A 6 -1.71 4.73 16.55
CA SER A 6 -0.83 4.30 15.49
C SER A 6 -1.73 4.27 14.28
N SER A 7 -1.74 5.35 13.52
CA SER A 7 -2.17 5.31 12.13
C SER A 7 -1.15 4.43 11.39
N VAL A 8 -1.23 3.12 11.62
CA VAL A 8 -0.41 2.11 10.95
C VAL A 8 -0.89 2.08 9.51
N CYS A 9 -0.06 2.57 8.61
CA CYS A 9 -0.22 2.39 7.17
C CYS A 9 0.52 1.09 6.79
N VAL A 10 -0.20 0.16 6.18
CA VAL A 10 0.35 -1.13 5.73
C VAL A 10 0.35 -1.15 4.21
N ALA A 11 1.48 -1.51 3.61
CA ALA A 11 1.56 -1.84 2.18
C ALA A 11 1.81 -3.34 2.03
N VAL A 12 0.93 -4.01 1.29
CA VAL A 12 1.04 -5.41 0.93
C VAL A 12 1.57 -5.48 -0.49
N ILE A 13 2.67 -6.20 -0.68
CA ILE A 13 3.31 -6.41 -1.98
C ILE A 13 3.21 -7.88 -2.29
N SER A 14 2.58 -8.22 -3.42
CA SER A 14 2.35 -9.60 -3.85
C SER A 14 2.82 -9.80 -5.28
N GLU A 15 3.64 -10.83 -5.51
CA GLU A 15 3.98 -11.26 -6.86
C GLU A 15 2.83 -12.10 -7.44
N LEU A 16 2.44 -11.82 -8.68
CA LEU A 16 1.42 -12.54 -9.43
C LEU A 16 2.07 -13.59 -10.36
N ASN A 17 1.27 -14.55 -10.82
CA ASN A 17 1.75 -15.68 -11.62
C ASN A 17 2.35 -15.28 -12.97
N ASP A 18 2.01 -14.10 -13.48
CA ASP A 18 2.57 -13.54 -14.71
C ASP A 18 3.85 -12.73 -14.48
N GLY A 19 4.36 -12.71 -13.24
CA GLY A 19 5.56 -11.97 -12.85
C GLY A 19 5.34 -10.48 -12.61
N SER A 20 4.09 -10.01 -12.69
CA SER A 20 3.72 -8.67 -12.24
C SER A 20 3.64 -8.62 -10.71
N VAL A 21 3.67 -7.41 -10.15
CA VAL A 21 3.61 -7.15 -8.71
C VAL A 21 2.37 -6.32 -8.42
N ASN A 22 1.49 -6.83 -7.57
CA ASN A 22 0.36 -6.08 -7.04
C ASN A 22 0.76 -5.40 -5.72
N VAL A 23 0.47 -4.12 -5.62
CA VAL A 23 0.62 -3.32 -4.41
C VAL A 23 -0.76 -2.92 -3.91
N MET A 24 -1.03 -3.16 -2.64
CA MET A 24 -2.26 -2.76 -1.98
C MET A 24 -1.94 -2.11 -0.64
N THR A 25 -2.45 -0.91 -0.41
CA THR A 25 -2.28 -0.17 0.82
C THR A 25 -3.53 -0.21 1.69
N CYS A 26 -3.34 -0.26 3.00
CA CYS A 26 -4.40 -0.35 4.00
C CYS A 26 -4.16 0.72 5.08
N SER A 27 -5.18 1.55 5.34
CA SER A 27 -5.13 2.64 6.33
C SER A 27 -4.03 3.68 6.06
N CYS A 28 -3.69 3.86 4.79
CA CYS A 28 -2.66 4.81 4.34
C CYS A 28 -3.23 6.16 3.91
N GLU A 29 -4.55 6.31 3.81
CA GLU A 29 -5.24 7.50 3.31
C GLU A 29 -5.03 8.70 4.24
N ASN A 30 -5.08 8.47 5.55
CA ASN A 30 -4.85 9.49 6.57
C ASN A 30 -3.35 9.72 6.87
N TYR A 31 -2.46 8.88 6.32
CA TYR A 31 -1.01 8.95 6.51
C TYR A 31 -0.29 9.57 5.28
N CYS A 32 -0.54 9.03 4.09
CA CYS A 32 0.04 9.47 2.81
C CYS A 32 -0.87 10.42 2.03
N GLY A 33 -2.16 10.48 2.34
CA GLY A 33 -3.17 11.15 1.53
C GLY A 33 -3.76 10.23 0.46
N VAL A 34 -5.05 10.42 0.17
CA VAL A 34 -5.80 9.61 -0.82
C VAL A 34 -5.17 9.61 -2.21
N SER A 35 -4.60 10.73 -2.65
CA SER A 35 -3.97 10.83 -3.97
C SER A 35 -2.69 10.01 -4.08
N ALA A 36 -1.89 9.96 -3.00
CA ALA A 36 -0.67 9.15 -2.94
C ALA A 36 -1.03 7.66 -2.87
N VAL A 37 -2.02 7.30 -2.04
CA VAL A 37 -2.57 5.94 -1.96
C VAL A 37 -3.01 5.44 -3.33
N GLY A 38 -3.83 6.22 -4.05
CA GLY A 38 -4.27 5.84 -5.39
C GLY A 38 -3.15 5.75 -6.43
N SER A 39 -1.97 6.32 -6.16
CA SER A 39 -0.79 6.18 -7.03
C SER A 39 0.09 4.97 -6.65
N MET A 40 -0.04 4.48 -5.41
CA MET A 40 0.68 3.31 -4.89
C MET A 40 -0.10 2.01 -5.13
N ASP A 41 -1.43 2.06 -5.06
CA ASP A 41 -2.28 0.89 -5.29
C ASP A 41 -2.32 0.57 -6.78
N GLY A 42 -1.97 -0.67 -7.14
CA GLY A 42 -2.02 -1.11 -8.52
C GLY A 42 -1.08 -2.27 -8.85
N GLU A 43 -1.16 -2.67 -10.11
CA GLU A 43 -0.34 -3.74 -10.68
C GLU A 43 0.85 -3.13 -11.45
N TYR A 44 2.04 -3.63 -11.16
CA TYR A 44 3.30 -3.15 -11.72
C TYR A 44 4.00 -4.28 -12.47
N VAL A 45 4.28 -4.06 -13.74
CA VAL A 45 5.04 -5.00 -14.57
C VAL A 45 6.51 -4.54 -14.59
N ARG A 46 7.43 -5.47 -14.33
CA ARG A 46 8.86 -5.21 -14.58
C ARG A 46 9.08 -5.03 -16.08
N LYS A 47 9.61 -3.87 -16.48
CA LYS A 47 10.11 -3.62 -17.84
C LYS A 47 11.45 -4.28 -18.07
#